data_AF-A0A1W9RJD3-F1
#
_entry.id   AF-A0A1W9RJD3-F1
#
_cell.length_a   1.000
_cell.length_b   1.000
_cell.length_c   1.000
_cell.angle_alpha   90.00
_cell.angle_beta   90.00
_cell.angle_gamma   90.00
#
_symmetry.space_group_name_H-M   'P 1'
#
loop_
_entity.id
_entity.type
_entity.pdbx_description
1 polymer ?
#
loop_
_entity_poly.entity_id
_entity_poly.type
_entity_poly.pdbx_seq_one_letter_code
_entity_poly.pdbx_strand_id
1 'polypeptide(L)'
;MKNRNSFFINIFLFFSTLLILLFAVGCDQSVKISNSPPSINSLETSACHIVKGGTVHLQATADDDDGDALSYSWKATGGSFSNKSDNGAQIDWTSPGQPGTFVITLSVTDQIDVANKSISIEVCEKFPTSMSRDTTIVYEGYDYILTNSSKFVVQAGLTLTLGPGVKVLVNSEFGGFDVYGTLIVNGTKESPVRISANACTPVEGLWEGIGFSGSPARGELRHLEVSFATNGIFFEKRSAGTLLDCAIFNNDGTGLVVTDQGSSVEIRGCKIWDNFKGVYVRNADLAASNSTIRYNASNGVEINVTDPSLVSVTIDSCVVANNEENGFLLTNSACPSIHRCSIFSNGLDTNGYAVKLSSYNGTEDIHAENNFWGLLENPETDIPATIYDKADDAAIGAFVVYEPWLTSPPVSLGLGLNGRVR
;
A
#
# COMPACT_ATOMS: atom_id res chain seq x y z
N MET A 1 50.03 25.99 91.65
CA MET A 1 51.45 25.78 91.25
C MET A 1 51.54 24.46 90.47
N LYS A 2 52.67 24.17 89.80
CA LYS A 2 53.01 23.00 88.93
C LYS A 2 52.06 21.77 89.00
N ASN A 3 51.48 21.27 87.89
CA ASN A 3 52.08 20.48 86.79
C ASN A 3 52.90 19.24 87.22
N ARG A 4 52.87 18.08 86.55
CA ARG A 4 51.85 17.40 85.68
C ARG A 4 52.32 15.95 85.42
N ASN A 5 51.40 15.01 85.20
CA ASN A 5 51.63 13.59 84.82
C ASN A 5 51.91 13.42 83.30
N SER A 6 52.44 12.31 82.72
CA SER A 6 53.09 11.06 83.22
C SER A 6 53.58 10.15 82.05
N PHE A 7 54.56 9.25 82.29
CA PHE A 7 54.88 7.98 81.53
C PHE A 7 55.43 8.13 80.08
N PHE A 8 56.64 7.65 79.69
CA PHE A 8 57.19 6.26 79.50
C PHE A 8 56.85 5.65 78.09
N ILE A 9 57.74 5.04 77.27
CA ILE A 9 59.15 4.53 77.39
C ILE A 9 59.94 4.66 76.04
N ASN A 10 61.27 4.83 76.13
CA ASN A 10 62.40 4.65 75.15
C ASN A 10 62.19 4.53 73.62
N ILE A 11 62.94 5.35 72.84
CA ILE A 11 63.92 4.92 71.80
C ILE A 11 64.82 6.11 71.31
N PHE A 12 65.89 5.79 70.56
CA PHE A 12 67.06 6.55 70.04
C PHE A 12 66.97 8.05 69.64
N LEU A 13 68.15 8.68 69.51
CA LEU A 13 68.41 10.12 69.27
C LEU A 13 68.84 10.47 67.82
N PHE A 14 68.46 11.68 67.39
CA PHE A 14 68.97 12.43 66.22
C PHE A 14 69.95 13.55 66.70
N PHE A 15 70.53 14.49 65.94
CA PHE A 15 70.32 15.11 64.59
C PHE A 15 71.69 15.73 64.15
N SER A 16 71.96 16.44 63.03
CA SER A 16 71.26 16.99 61.83
C SER A 16 72.37 17.30 60.75
N THR A 17 72.27 18.01 59.61
CA THR A 17 71.44 19.13 59.09
C THR A 17 71.43 19.18 57.55
N LEU A 18 70.40 19.81 56.94
CA LEU A 18 70.40 20.61 55.68
C LEU A 18 70.85 19.95 54.32
N LEU A 19 70.51 20.45 53.11
CA LEU A 19 69.55 21.48 52.64
C LEU A 19 69.04 21.15 51.21
N ILE A 20 67.71 21.27 51.00
CA ILE A 20 66.92 21.54 49.76
C ILE A 20 67.57 21.36 48.35
N LEU A 21 67.02 20.45 47.52
CA LEU A 21 66.18 20.84 46.36
C LEU A 21 65.21 19.73 45.89
N LEU A 22 64.28 20.09 44.99
CA LEU A 22 63.11 19.30 44.57
C LEU A 22 63.45 18.04 43.75
N PHE A 23 62.65 16.98 43.95
CA PHE A 23 61.82 16.43 42.87
C PHE A 23 60.48 15.96 43.44
N ALA A 24 59.36 16.41 42.85
CA ALA A 24 58.03 15.95 43.19
C ALA A 24 57.48 15.08 42.05
N VAL A 25 57.35 13.78 42.30
CA VAL A 25 56.63 12.84 41.43
C VAL A 25 55.69 11.99 42.29
N GLY A 26 54.72 12.67 42.91
CA GLY A 26 53.50 12.00 43.35
C GLY A 26 52.69 11.68 42.10
N CYS A 27 52.60 10.40 41.73
CA CYS A 27 51.86 9.99 40.53
C CYS A 27 50.36 9.99 40.82
N ASP A 28 49.74 11.17 40.81
CA ASP A 28 48.28 11.32 40.75
C ASP A 28 47.82 11.29 39.29
N GLN A 29 47.95 10.12 38.67
CA GLN A 29 47.16 9.79 37.48
C GLN A 29 45.83 9.21 37.93
N SER A 30 44.87 10.10 38.18
CA SER A 30 43.45 9.73 38.12
C SER A 30 43.16 9.23 36.71
N VAL A 31 43.10 7.90 36.56
CA VAL A 31 42.72 7.25 35.30
C VAL A 31 41.27 7.65 35.02
N LYS A 32 41.10 8.61 34.12
CA LYS A 32 39.78 9.10 33.73
C LYS A 32 39.16 8.09 32.78
N ILE A 33 38.55 7.05 33.34
CA ILE A 33 37.62 6.18 32.61
C ILE A 33 36.55 7.10 32.00
N SER A 34 36.41 7.02 30.68
CA SER A 34 35.30 7.64 29.96
C SER A 34 34.24 6.58 29.76
N ASN A 35 32.98 6.98 29.80
CA ASN A 35 31.87 6.13 29.39
C ASN A 35 31.45 6.50 27.97
N SER A 36 31.01 5.52 27.19
CA SER A 36 30.42 5.69 25.86
C SER A 36 28.98 5.17 25.93
N PRO A 37 27.94 6.01 25.75
CA PRO A 37 26.57 5.61 26.04
C PRO A 37 26.07 4.53 25.08
N PRO A 38 25.18 3.62 25.53
CA PRO A 38 24.72 2.48 24.75
C PRO A 38 23.99 2.89 23.48
N SER A 39 24.13 2.12 22.41
CA SER A 39 23.54 2.43 21.09
C SER A 39 22.48 1.41 20.69
N ILE A 40 21.21 1.85 20.59
CA ILE A 40 20.08 0.98 20.19
C ILE A 40 19.98 0.91 18.66
N ASN A 41 20.64 -0.07 18.08
CA ASN A 41 20.78 -0.29 16.63
C ASN A 41 19.45 -0.58 15.94
N SER A 42 18.66 -1.57 16.39
CA SER A 42 17.31 -1.85 15.88
C SER A 42 16.24 -1.87 16.98
N LEU A 43 14.99 -1.59 16.59
CA LEU A 43 13.79 -1.81 17.38
C LEU A 43 12.69 -2.18 16.39
N GLU A 44 12.23 -3.42 16.46
CA GLU A 44 11.39 -4.11 15.48
C GLU A 44 10.14 -4.67 16.15
N THR A 45 9.09 -4.86 15.35
CA THR A 45 7.78 -5.34 15.79
C THR A 45 7.24 -6.40 14.84
N SER A 46 6.59 -7.44 15.38
CA SER A 46 5.89 -8.44 14.58
C SER A 46 4.63 -7.89 13.89
N ALA A 47 4.06 -6.78 14.39
CA ALA A 47 2.89 -6.13 13.80
C ALA A 47 2.77 -4.67 14.27
N CYS A 48 2.32 -3.79 13.37
CA CYS A 48 2.08 -2.36 13.64
C CYS A 48 0.58 -2.01 13.74
N HIS A 49 -0.32 -2.85 13.23
CA HIS A 49 -1.75 -2.78 13.55
C HIS A 49 -2.21 -4.15 14.08
N ILE A 50 -2.87 -4.17 15.24
CA ILE A 50 -3.46 -5.39 15.83
C ILE A 50 -4.84 -5.11 16.41
N VAL A 51 -5.68 -6.15 16.57
CA VAL A 51 -6.95 -6.00 17.29
C VAL A 51 -6.72 -5.88 18.80
N LYS A 52 -7.61 -5.16 19.49
CA LYS A 52 -7.63 -5.04 20.96
C LYS A 52 -7.51 -6.39 21.69
N GLY A 53 -6.66 -6.44 22.70
CA GLY A 53 -6.30 -7.68 23.42
C GLY A 53 -5.36 -8.62 22.64
N GLY A 54 -4.96 -8.29 21.40
CA GLY A 54 -3.92 -8.99 20.67
C GLY A 54 -2.52 -8.71 21.22
N THR A 55 -1.57 -9.58 20.90
CA THR A 55 -0.18 -9.53 21.35
C THR A 55 0.78 -9.28 20.19
N VAL A 56 1.80 -8.46 20.43
CA VAL A 56 2.89 -8.13 19.52
C VAL A 56 4.20 -8.66 20.12
N HIS A 57 5.05 -9.30 19.31
CA HIS A 57 6.42 -9.59 19.70
C HIS A 57 7.32 -8.41 19.30
N LEU A 58 8.19 -7.99 20.23
CA LEU A 58 9.11 -6.87 20.08
C LEU A 58 10.54 -7.40 20.21
N GLN A 59 11.42 -6.96 19.32
CA GLN A 59 12.84 -7.29 19.34
C GLN A 59 13.67 -6.02 19.14
N ALA A 60 14.81 -5.95 19.81
CA ALA A 60 15.79 -4.89 19.63
C ALA A 60 17.19 -5.48 19.47
N THR A 61 18.10 -4.64 18.99
CA THR A 61 19.54 -4.83 19.08
C THR A 61 20.15 -3.59 19.70
N ALA A 62 21.07 -3.77 20.64
CA ALA A 62 21.81 -2.69 21.26
C ALA A 62 23.21 -3.17 21.62
N ASP A 63 24.18 -2.28 21.43
CA ASP A 63 25.60 -2.54 21.61
C ASP A 63 26.25 -1.39 22.41
N ASP A 64 27.44 -1.64 22.92
CA ASP A 64 28.20 -0.75 23.79
C ASP A 64 29.67 -0.69 23.33
N ASP A 65 30.22 0.51 23.17
CA ASP A 65 31.57 0.71 22.59
C ASP A 65 32.70 0.43 23.59
N ASP A 66 32.45 0.57 24.90
CA ASP A 66 33.41 0.21 25.97
C ASP A 66 33.24 -1.27 26.41
N GLY A 67 32.10 -1.89 26.06
CA GLY A 67 31.79 -3.30 26.24
C GLY A 67 31.02 -3.62 27.52
N ASP A 68 30.32 -2.63 28.10
CA ASP A 68 29.67 -2.75 29.39
C ASP A 68 28.33 -3.52 29.37
N ALA A 69 27.88 -3.96 30.55
CA ALA A 69 26.80 -4.93 30.69
C ALA A 69 25.39 -4.31 30.57
N LEU A 70 24.82 -4.35 29.36
CA LEU A 70 23.54 -3.73 29.04
C LEU A 70 22.31 -4.35 29.74
N SER A 71 21.54 -3.49 30.40
CA SER A 71 20.25 -3.78 31.02
C SER A 71 19.10 -3.14 30.25
N TYR A 72 17.96 -3.83 30.17
CA TYR A 72 16.83 -3.48 29.29
C TYR A 72 15.57 -3.14 30.10
N SER A 73 14.77 -2.18 29.62
CA SER A 73 13.52 -1.80 30.26
C SER A 73 12.46 -1.33 29.25
N TRP A 74 11.24 -1.85 29.37
CA TRP A 74 10.14 -1.52 28.46
C TRP A 74 9.03 -0.75 29.17
N LYS A 75 8.48 0.25 28.49
CA LYS A 75 7.32 1.04 28.92
C LYS A 75 6.36 1.22 27.75
N ALA A 76 5.06 1.26 28.01
CA ALA A 76 4.05 1.60 27.02
C ALA A 76 3.07 2.66 27.57
N THR A 77 2.37 3.36 26.68
CA THR A 77 1.26 4.27 27.06
C THR A 77 -0.01 3.51 27.49
N GLY A 78 -0.07 2.21 27.26
CA GLY A 78 -1.15 1.31 27.66
C GLY A 78 -0.80 -0.16 27.37
N GLY A 79 -1.71 -1.08 27.69
CA GLY A 79 -1.46 -2.52 27.56
C GLY A 79 -0.56 -3.08 28.67
N SER A 80 0.02 -4.26 28.44
CA SER A 80 0.86 -4.98 29.41
C SER A 80 1.91 -5.84 28.72
N PHE A 81 3.13 -5.87 29.24
CA PHE A 81 4.20 -6.76 28.75
C PHE A 81 4.11 -8.18 29.36
N SER A 82 4.72 -9.17 28.71
CA SER A 82 4.89 -10.51 29.26
C SER A 82 5.85 -10.48 30.47
N ASN A 83 5.41 -11.03 31.61
CA ASN A 83 6.14 -10.95 32.88
C ASN A 83 7.52 -11.65 32.81
N LYS A 84 8.60 -10.87 32.81
CA LYS A 84 9.96 -11.34 33.10
C LYS A 84 10.64 -10.39 34.10
N SER A 85 11.47 -10.97 34.98
CA SER A 85 12.24 -10.22 35.99
C SER A 85 13.50 -9.56 35.43
N ASP A 86 13.90 -9.96 34.23
CA ASP A 86 14.84 -9.25 33.37
C ASP A 86 14.19 -9.18 31.99
N ASN A 87 14.08 -7.97 31.45
CA ASN A 87 13.26 -7.67 30.28
C ASN A 87 13.92 -8.09 28.96
N GLY A 88 15.26 -8.09 28.93
CA GLY A 88 16.07 -8.39 27.75
C GLY A 88 15.74 -7.57 26.49
N ALA A 89 16.42 -7.93 25.39
CA ALA A 89 16.20 -7.36 24.07
C ALA A 89 14.94 -7.87 23.35
N GLN A 90 14.17 -8.78 23.96
CA GLN A 90 12.96 -9.40 23.38
C GLN A 90 11.84 -9.55 24.42
N ILE A 91 10.68 -8.99 24.12
CA ILE A 91 9.49 -9.03 24.98
C ILE A 91 8.20 -9.09 24.15
N ASP A 92 7.12 -9.57 24.76
CA ASP A 92 5.79 -9.53 24.15
C ASP A 92 4.97 -8.43 24.80
N TRP A 93 4.24 -7.64 24.02
CA TRP A 93 3.30 -6.62 24.49
C TRP A 93 1.87 -6.98 24.07
N THR A 94 0.98 -7.09 25.06
CA THR A 94 -0.46 -7.27 24.83
C THR A 94 -1.17 -5.93 24.91
N SER A 95 -1.90 -5.60 23.85
CA SER A 95 -2.70 -4.38 23.74
C SER A 95 -3.81 -4.28 24.79
N PRO A 96 -4.21 -3.06 25.18
CA PRO A 96 -5.37 -2.86 26.05
C PRO A 96 -6.68 -3.18 25.31
N GLY A 97 -7.78 -3.27 26.07
CA GLY A 97 -9.12 -3.55 25.54
C GLY A 97 -9.81 -2.37 24.83
N GLN A 98 -9.07 -1.39 24.32
CA GLN A 98 -9.59 -0.19 23.66
C GLN A 98 -8.74 0.17 22.42
N PRO A 99 -9.35 0.62 21.31
CA PRO A 99 -8.62 1.08 20.12
C PRO A 99 -7.76 2.34 20.33
N GLY A 100 -6.88 2.62 19.37
CA GLY A 100 -6.04 3.82 19.26
C GLY A 100 -4.53 3.53 19.23
N THR A 101 -3.73 4.57 19.03
CA THR A 101 -2.27 4.48 18.95
C THR A 101 -1.62 4.34 20.33
N PHE A 102 -0.80 3.31 20.51
CA PHE A 102 0.00 3.09 21.72
C PHE A 102 1.49 3.20 21.42
N VAL A 103 2.20 4.04 22.17
CA VAL A 103 3.65 4.22 22.04
C VAL A 103 4.33 3.30 23.03
N ILE A 104 5.23 2.46 22.51
CA ILE A 104 6.09 1.56 23.24
C ILE A 104 7.51 2.13 23.19
N THR A 105 8.17 2.19 24.34
CA THR A 105 9.53 2.73 24.51
C THR A 105 10.40 1.69 25.18
N LEU A 106 11.52 1.38 24.53
CA LEU A 106 12.67 0.69 25.10
C LEU A 106 13.64 1.73 25.65
N SER A 107 14.10 1.51 26.88
CA SER A 107 15.28 2.15 27.45
C SER A 107 16.36 1.10 27.79
N VAL A 108 17.58 1.31 27.27
CA VAL A 108 18.76 0.46 27.48
C VAL A 108 19.80 1.27 28.26
N THR A 109 20.46 0.64 29.23
CA THR A 109 21.47 1.27 30.10
C THR A 109 22.65 0.35 30.37
N ASP A 110 23.84 0.94 30.39
CA ASP A 110 25.13 0.42 30.84
C ASP A 110 25.31 0.49 32.38
N GLN A 111 24.31 1.07 33.09
CA GLN A 111 24.28 1.48 34.52
C GLN A 111 24.81 2.90 34.84
N ILE A 112 25.22 3.66 33.83
CA ILE A 112 25.75 5.04 33.90
C ILE A 112 24.87 6.00 33.08
N ASP A 113 24.72 5.72 31.78
CA ASP A 113 23.93 6.45 30.79
C ASP A 113 22.71 5.63 30.33
N VAL A 114 21.77 6.26 29.59
CA VAL A 114 20.53 5.60 29.13
C VAL A 114 20.14 6.03 27.72
N ALA A 115 20.14 5.10 26.78
CA ALA A 115 19.56 5.29 25.45
C ALA A 115 18.08 4.89 25.42
N ASN A 116 17.31 5.57 24.56
CA ASN A 116 15.86 5.38 24.43
C ASN A 116 15.46 5.26 22.96
N LYS A 117 14.56 4.33 22.63
CA LYS A 117 14.00 4.15 21.28
C LYS A 117 12.53 3.75 21.38
N SER A 118 11.68 4.30 20.52
CA SER A 118 10.23 4.12 20.60
C SER A 118 9.64 3.65 19.27
N ILE A 119 8.54 2.91 19.35
CA ILE A 119 7.72 2.47 18.23
C ILE A 119 6.23 2.68 18.57
N SER A 120 5.40 2.95 17.57
CA SER A 120 3.96 3.11 17.73
C SER A 120 3.22 1.91 17.15
N ILE A 121 2.29 1.34 17.93
CA ILE A 121 1.40 0.25 17.51
C ILE A 121 -0.03 0.79 17.51
N GLU A 122 -0.74 0.64 16.39
CA GLU A 122 -2.15 0.98 16.28
C GLU A 122 -3.01 -0.20 16.76
N VAL A 123 -3.90 0.05 17.72
CA VAL A 123 -4.87 -0.95 18.18
C VAL A 123 -6.18 -0.68 17.47
N CYS A 124 -6.57 -1.58 16.59
CA CYS A 124 -7.77 -1.50 15.78
C CYS A 124 -8.96 -2.18 16.48
N GLU A 125 -10.16 -1.82 16.03
CA GLU A 125 -11.36 -2.61 16.31
C GLU A 125 -11.45 -3.79 15.33
N LYS A 126 -12.18 -4.83 15.72
CA LYS A 126 -12.45 -5.98 14.86
C LYS A 126 -13.56 -5.65 13.85
N PHE A 127 -13.29 -5.78 12.55
CA PHE A 127 -14.33 -5.76 11.53
C PHE A 127 -15.28 -6.96 11.74
N PRO A 128 -16.60 -6.84 11.48
CA PRO A 128 -17.53 -7.96 11.60
C PRO A 128 -17.06 -9.19 10.83
N THR A 129 -17.13 -10.38 11.43
CA THR A 129 -16.70 -11.62 10.77
C THR A 129 -17.77 -12.19 9.83
N SER A 130 -19.02 -11.75 9.98
CA SER A 130 -20.18 -12.09 9.15
C SER A 130 -21.29 -11.04 9.32
N MET A 131 -22.31 -11.09 8.48
CA MET A 131 -23.51 -10.26 8.57
C MET A 131 -24.78 -11.09 8.31
N SER A 132 -25.90 -10.68 8.91
CA SER A 132 -27.22 -11.33 8.78
C SER A 132 -28.38 -10.32 8.58
N ARG A 133 -28.02 -9.05 8.37
CA ARG A 133 -28.89 -7.90 8.09
C ARG A 133 -28.02 -6.81 7.45
N ASP A 134 -28.67 -5.78 6.89
CA ASP A 134 -27.98 -4.57 6.44
C ASP A 134 -27.09 -4.00 7.56
N THR A 135 -25.85 -3.68 7.22
CA THR A 135 -24.79 -3.32 8.16
C THR A 135 -24.07 -2.08 7.66
N THR A 136 -23.95 -1.07 8.51
CA THR A 136 -23.17 0.15 8.23
C THR A 136 -21.97 0.21 9.16
N ILE A 137 -20.79 0.44 8.60
CA ILE A 137 -19.55 0.71 9.32
C ILE A 137 -19.21 2.19 9.13
N VAL A 138 -18.86 2.88 10.21
CA VAL A 138 -18.50 4.31 10.23
C VAL A 138 -17.17 4.48 10.92
N TYR A 139 -16.42 5.54 10.59
CA TYR A 139 -15.16 5.83 11.26
C TYR A 139 -15.42 6.53 12.60
N GLU A 140 -15.16 5.83 13.71
CA GLU A 140 -15.32 6.33 15.08
C GLU A 140 -14.00 6.86 15.69
N GLY A 141 -12.98 7.14 14.86
CA GLY A 141 -11.65 7.57 15.31
C GLY A 141 -10.60 6.45 15.40
N TYR A 142 -10.91 5.26 14.89
CA TYR A 142 -10.02 4.10 14.87
C TYR A 142 -10.22 3.26 13.59
N ASP A 143 -9.21 2.48 13.23
CA ASP A 143 -9.21 1.57 12.08
C ASP A 143 -9.86 0.21 12.42
N TYR A 144 -10.25 -0.54 11.38
CA TYR A 144 -10.80 -1.89 11.49
C TYR A 144 -9.86 -2.95 10.92
N ILE A 145 -9.75 -4.12 11.57
CA ILE A 145 -9.06 -5.30 11.01
C ILE A 145 -10.08 -6.41 10.69
N LEU A 146 -10.08 -6.88 9.44
CA LEU A 146 -10.78 -8.11 9.01
C LEU A 146 -9.90 -9.32 9.33
N THR A 147 -10.26 -10.06 10.38
CA THR A 147 -9.52 -11.23 10.88
C THR A 147 -10.00 -12.57 10.31
N ASN A 148 -10.78 -12.57 9.22
CA ASN A 148 -11.26 -13.82 8.63
C ASN A 148 -10.10 -14.48 7.85
N SER A 149 -9.95 -15.80 7.98
CA SER A 149 -9.05 -16.62 7.15
C SER A 149 -9.67 -17.01 5.79
N SER A 150 -10.61 -16.18 5.33
CA SER A 150 -11.40 -16.32 4.11
C SER A 150 -12.05 -14.96 3.83
N LYS A 151 -12.62 -14.77 2.65
CA LYS A 151 -13.39 -13.55 2.34
C LYS A 151 -14.57 -13.34 3.30
N PHE A 152 -14.89 -12.08 3.55
CA PHE A 152 -16.14 -11.65 4.19
C PHE A 152 -17.27 -11.68 3.16
N VAL A 153 -18.40 -12.31 3.51
CA VAL A 153 -19.50 -12.53 2.57
C VAL A 153 -20.63 -11.52 2.80
N VAL A 154 -20.87 -10.65 1.80
CA VAL A 154 -22.10 -9.84 1.71
C VAL A 154 -23.15 -10.68 0.98
N GLN A 155 -24.07 -11.29 1.73
CA GLN A 155 -25.07 -12.21 1.18
C GLN A 155 -26.08 -11.51 0.25
N ALA A 156 -26.62 -12.24 -0.72
CA ALA A 156 -27.64 -11.73 -1.63
C ALA A 156 -28.87 -11.19 -0.86
N GLY A 157 -29.31 -9.99 -1.23
CA GLY A 157 -30.39 -9.28 -0.52
C GLY A 157 -29.97 -8.51 0.74
N LEU A 158 -28.69 -8.53 1.13
CA LEU A 158 -28.13 -7.67 2.18
C LEU A 158 -27.24 -6.56 1.61
N THR A 159 -27.11 -5.48 2.37
CA THR A 159 -26.27 -4.31 2.06
C THR A 159 -25.21 -4.09 3.12
N LEU A 160 -23.93 -4.05 2.71
CA LEU A 160 -22.84 -3.51 3.51
C LEU A 160 -22.60 -2.05 3.07
N THR A 161 -22.61 -1.12 4.02
CA THR A 161 -22.27 0.30 3.78
C THR A 161 -21.01 0.68 4.54
N LEU A 162 -20.03 1.27 3.88
CA LEU A 162 -18.84 1.88 4.50
C LEU A 162 -18.93 3.40 4.39
N GLY A 163 -18.93 4.10 5.53
CA GLY A 163 -18.95 5.57 5.62
C GLY A 163 -17.57 6.22 5.43
N PRO A 164 -17.50 7.56 5.33
CA PRO A 164 -16.25 8.29 5.11
C PRO A 164 -15.15 7.94 6.13
N GLY A 165 -13.90 7.91 5.67
CA GLY A 165 -12.71 7.69 6.50
C GLY A 165 -12.50 6.26 7.01
N VAL A 166 -13.44 5.33 6.78
CA VAL A 166 -13.29 3.93 7.22
C VAL A 166 -12.09 3.28 6.52
N LYS A 167 -11.13 2.80 7.31
CA LYS A 167 -10.01 1.97 6.86
C LYS A 167 -10.19 0.53 7.36
N VAL A 168 -10.13 -0.43 6.44
CA VAL A 168 -10.20 -1.86 6.71
C VAL A 168 -8.88 -2.52 6.30
N LEU A 169 -8.23 -3.18 7.26
CA LEU A 169 -6.98 -3.91 7.10
C LEU A 169 -7.27 -5.41 7.04
N VAL A 170 -6.93 -6.06 5.95
CA VAL A 170 -7.19 -7.49 5.73
C VAL A 170 -6.02 -8.32 6.25
N ASN A 171 -6.29 -9.24 7.18
CA ASN A 171 -5.27 -9.97 7.95
C ASN A 171 -5.13 -11.44 7.49
N SER A 172 -5.30 -11.72 6.20
CA SER A 172 -5.12 -13.04 5.61
C SER A 172 -4.96 -12.94 4.10
N GLU A 173 -4.04 -13.73 3.53
CA GLU A 173 -3.85 -13.88 2.08
C GLU A 173 -5.13 -14.36 1.37
N PHE A 174 -5.92 -15.22 2.01
CA PHE A 174 -7.24 -15.68 1.53
C PHE A 174 -8.40 -14.75 1.97
N GLY A 175 -8.07 -13.62 2.59
CA GLY A 175 -9.03 -12.60 3.04
C GLY A 175 -9.49 -11.70 1.90
N GLY A 176 -10.54 -10.92 2.13
CA GLY A 176 -11.13 -10.01 1.15
C GLY A 176 -12.65 -9.97 1.26
N PHE A 177 -13.34 -9.70 0.16
CA PHE A 177 -14.80 -9.55 0.14
C PHE A 177 -15.41 -10.34 -1.02
N ASP A 178 -16.41 -11.19 -0.72
CA ASP A 178 -17.30 -11.80 -1.72
C ASP A 178 -18.68 -11.13 -1.60
N VAL A 179 -19.08 -10.39 -2.63
CA VAL A 179 -20.33 -9.64 -2.67
C VAL A 179 -21.31 -10.33 -3.60
N TYR A 180 -22.36 -10.91 -3.00
CA TYR A 180 -23.55 -11.42 -3.67
C TYR A 180 -24.77 -10.48 -3.48
N GLY A 181 -24.69 -9.60 -2.47
CA GLY A 181 -25.63 -8.51 -2.20
C GLY A 181 -25.11 -7.15 -2.70
N THR A 182 -25.28 -6.10 -1.91
CA THR A 182 -24.83 -4.74 -2.26
C THR A 182 -23.68 -4.28 -1.37
N LEU A 183 -22.61 -3.74 -1.97
CA LEU A 183 -21.58 -2.97 -1.27
C LEU A 183 -21.69 -1.50 -1.67
N ILE A 184 -22.00 -0.65 -0.69
CA ILE A 184 -22.03 0.81 -0.83
C ILE A 184 -20.80 1.37 -0.11
N VAL A 185 -20.03 2.22 -0.79
CA VAL A 185 -18.89 2.94 -0.21
C VAL A 185 -19.10 4.43 -0.41
N ASN A 186 -19.27 5.15 0.69
CA ASN A 186 -19.55 6.58 0.73
C ASN A 186 -18.32 7.36 1.25
N GLY A 187 -17.16 7.16 0.62
CA GLY A 187 -15.98 7.99 0.89
C GLY A 187 -16.17 9.43 0.42
N THR A 188 -15.29 10.32 0.87
CA THR A 188 -15.12 11.68 0.30
C THR A 188 -13.67 11.88 -0.14
N LYS A 189 -13.38 12.93 -0.91
CA LYS A 189 -12.00 13.30 -1.28
C LYS A 189 -11.13 13.59 -0.04
N GLU A 190 -11.71 14.18 1.00
CA GLU A 190 -11.05 14.54 2.25
C GLU A 190 -11.01 13.38 3.27
N SER A 191 -11.85 12.36 3.09
CA SER A 191 -11.98 11.18 3.95
C SER A 191 -12.41 9.96 3.12
N PRO A 192 -11.52 9.45 2.25
CA PRO A 192 -11.81 8.28 1.43
C PRO A 192 -11.88 7.02 2.30
N VAL A 193 -12.55 6.00 1.78
CA VAL A 193 -12.56 4.66 2.41
C VAL A 193 -11.38 3.87 1.88
N ARG A 194 -10.70 3.12 2.74
CA ARG A 194 -9.48 2.38 2.40
C ARG A 194 -9.65 0.90 2.70
N ILE A 195 -9.31 0.04 1.76
CA ILE A 195 -9.23 -1.41 1.98
C ILE A 195 -7.87 -1.91 1.47
N SER A 196 -7.07 -2.50 2.35
CA SER A 196 -5.67 -2.83 2.12
C SER A 196 -5.21 -3.99 3.00
N ALA A 197 -4.07 -4.60 2.67
CA ALA A 197 -3.41 -5.60 3.51
C ALA A 197 -3.03 -5.06 4.90
N ASN A 198 -3.11 -5.90 5.95
CA ASN A 198 -2.52 -5.58 7.26
C ASN A 198 -1.02 -5.89 7.28
N ALA A 199 -0.20 -4.93 6.84
CA ALA A 199 1.25 -5.01 6.91
C ALA A 199 1.88 -3.63 7.15
N CYS A 200 3.09 -3.63 7.72
CA CYS A 200 3.83 -2.40 8.05
C CYS A 200 4.66 -1.88 6.87
N THR A 201 5.15 -2.82 6.08
CA THR A 201 5.74 -2.62 4.75
C THR A 201 4.96 -3.53 3.80
N PRO A 202 3.74 -3.12 3.37
CA PRO A 202 2.91 -3.97 2.53
C PRO A 202 3.57 -4.23 1.18
N VAL A 203 3.60 -5.50 0.80
CA VAL A 203 3.85 -5.94 -0.58
C VAL A 203 2.51 -6.26 -1.24
N GLU A 204 2.52 -6.39 -2.56
CA GLU A 204 1.33 -6.78 -3.33
C GLU A 204 0.94 -8.26 -3.09
N GLY A 205 -0.29 -8.64 -3.47
CA GLY A 205 -0.76 -10.02 -3.35
C GLY A 205 -1.20 -10.48 -1.95
N LEU A 206 -1.19 -9.62 -0.93
CA LEU A 206 -1.41 -10.00 0.48
C LEU A 206 -2.89 -10.24 0.88
N TRP A 207 -3.84 -10.12 -0.04
CA TRP A 207 -5.26 -10.48 0.12
C TRP A 207 -5.99 -10.60 -1.24
N GLU A 208 -7.06 -11.37 -1.34
CA GLU A 208 -7.71 -11.70 -2.64
C GLU A 208 -8.56 -10.59 -3.28
N GLY A 209 -8.68 -9.41 -2.66
CA GLY A 209 -9.42 -8.27 -3.23
C GLY A 209 -10.93 -8.25 -2.95
N ILE A 210 -11.67 -7.52 -3.81
CA ILE A 210 -13.12 -7.31 -3.70
C ILE A 210 -13.83 -7.91 -4.93
N GLY A 211 -14.55 -9.00 -4.72
CA GLY A 211 -15.32 -9.70 -5.75
C GLY A 211 -16.81 -9.39 -5.69
N PHE A 212 -17.42 -9.18 -6.86
CA PHE A 212 -18.87 -9.12 -7.06
C PHE A 212 -19.29 -10.26 -7.98
N SER A 213 -20.25 -11.08 -7.56
CA SER A 213 -20.58 -12.32 -8.26
C SER A 213 -22.08 -12.61 -8.27
N GLY A 214 -22.63 -12.88 -9.45
CA GLY A 214 -24.05 -13.19 -9.63
C GLY A 214 -24.94 -11.96 -9.74
N SER A 215 -26.18 -12.15 -10.20
CA SER A 215 -27.24 -11.17 -10.00
C SER A 215 -27.96 -11.50 -8.68
N PRO A 216 -28.20 -10.55 -7.77
CA PRO A 216 -28.20 -9.10 -7.96
C PRO A 216 -26.95 -8.37 -7.39
N ALA A 217 -25.76 -8.96 -7.45
CA ALA A 217 -24.59 -8.38 -6.79
C ALA A 217 -24.23 -7.00 -7.36
N ARG A 218 -24.06 -6.00 -6.48
CA ARG A 218 -23.95 -4.60 -6.90
C ARG A 218 -22.97 -3.77 -6.07
N GLY A 219 -22.11 -3.00 -6.75
CA GLY A 219 -21.20 -2.03 -6.14
C GLY A 219 -21.61 -0.58 -6.43
N GLU A 220 -21.81 0.22 -5.38
CA GLU A 220 -21.90 1.69 -5.47
C GLU A 220 -20.71 2.30 -4.72
N LEU A 221 -19.62 2.57 -5.43
CA LEU A 221 -18.32 2.85 -4.82
C LEU A 221 -17.90 4.30 -5.10
N ARG A 222 -17.70 5.10 -4.05
CA ARG A 222 -17.28 6.51 -4.13
C ARG A 222 -16.07 6.76 -3.25
N HIS A 223 -15.01 7.32 -3.83
CA HIS A 223 -13.73 7.58 -3.14
C HIS A 223 -13.24 6.37 -2.31
N LEU A 224 -13.26 5.19 -2.93
CA LEU A 224 -12.66 3.97 -2.39
C LEU A 224 -11.21 3.87 -2.87
N GLU A 225 -10.27 3.63 -1.96
CA GLU A 225 -8.89 3.24 -2.23
C GLU A 225 -8.74 1.72 -1.98
N VAL A 226 -8.28 0.97 -2.98
CA VAL A 226 -7.99 -0.47 -2.90
C VAL A 226 -6.53 -0.74 -3.28
N SER A 227 -5.79 -1.42 -2.40
CA SER A 227 -4.37 -1.70 -2.64
C SER A 227 -3.82 -2.96 -1.98
N PHE A 228 -2.67 -3.42 -2.49
CA PHE A 228 -1.89 -4.55 -1.98
C PHE A 228 -2.61 -5.91 -2.01
N ALA A 229 -3.57 -6.05 -2.93
CA ALA A 229 -4.31 -7.27 -3.20
C ALA A 229 -3.69 -8.11 -4.33
N THR A 230 -4.19 -9.33 -4.52
CA THR A 230 -3.93 -10.18 -5.71
C THR A 230 -4.66 -9.63 -6.94
N ASN A 231 -5.89 -9.14 -6.79
CA ASN A 231 -6.60 -8.32 -7.78
C ASN A 231 -7.36 -7.24 -7.01
N GLY A 232 -7.51 -6.04 -7.57
CA GLY A 232 -8.15 -4.93 -6.86
C GLY A 232 -9.66 -5.15 -6.66
N ILE A 233 -10.41 -4.99 -7.74
CA ILE A 233 -11.88 -5.15 -7.76
C ILE A 233 -12.28 -5.97 -8.99
N PHE A 234 -13.11 -6.99 -8.81
CA PHE A 234 -13.58 -7.84 -9.91
C PHE A 234 -15.11 -8.03 -9.92
N PHE A 235 -15.70 -7.93 -11.11
CA PHE A 235 -17.12 -8.12 -11.37
C PHE A 235 -17.30 -9.30 -12.33
N GLU A 236 -18.05 -10.31 -11.91
CA GLU A 236 -18.34 -11.51 -12.70
C GLU A 236 -19.81 -11.95 -12.63
N LYS A 237 -20.19 -12.89 -13.51
CA LYS A 237 -21.46 -13.63 -13.48
C LYS A 237 -22.74 -12.77 -13.39
N ARG A 238 -22.81 -11.63 -14.08
CA ARG A 238 -23.95 -10.67 -14.09
C ARG A 238 -24.10 -9.81 -12.84
N SER A 239 -22.98 -9.40 -12.28
CA SER A 239 -22.88 -8.36 -11.26
C SER A 239 -22.73 -6.96 -11.90
N ALA A 240 -23.08 -5.91 -11.15
CA ALA A 240 -23.07 -4.53 -11.66
C ALA A 240 -22.26 -3.56 -10.77
N GLY A 241 -21.54 -2.61 -11.36
CA GLY A 241 -20.69 -1.67 -10.64
C GLY A 241 -20.82 -0.22 -11.11
N THR A 242 -20.76 0.72 -10.16
CA THR A 242 -20.50 2.14 -10.44
C THR A 242 -19.38 2.60 -9.51
N LEU A 243 -18.23 2.96 -10.08
CA LEU A 243 -17.06 3.50 -9.36
C LEU A 243 -16.91 4.99 -9.70
N LEU A 244 -16.84 5.84 -8.68
CA LEU A 244 -16.67 7.28 -8.83
C LEU A 244 -15.51 7.79 -7.97
N ASP A 245 -14.53 8.43 -8.62
CA ASP A 245 -13.36 9.03 -7.98
C ASP A 245 -12.57 8.05 -7.08
N CYS A 246 -12.61 6.76 -7.43
CA CYS A 246 -11.92 5.67 -6.75
C CYS A 246 -10.45 5.51 -7.20
N ALA A 247 -9.64 4.85 -6.39
CA ALA A 247 -8.24 4.53 -6.63
C ALA A 247 -7.98 3.03 -6.48
N ILE A 248 -7.29 2.40 -7.45
CA ILE A 248 -6.94 0.97 -7.40
C ILE A 248 -5.47 0.81 -7.81
N PHE A 249 -4.60 0.42 -6.87
CA PHE A 249 -3.15 0.52 -7.06
C PHE A 249 -2.30 -0.45 -6.22
N ASN A 250 -1.05 -0.71 -6.63
CA ASN A 250 -0.14 -1.67 -5.99
C ASN A 250 -0.78 -3.06 -5.83
N ASN A 251 -1.37 -3.63 -6.89
CA ASN A 251 -1.97 -4.97 -6.87
C ASN A 251 -1.25 -5.91 -7.83
N ASP A 252 -0.95 -7.13 -7.36
CA ASP A 252 -0.10 -8.14 -7.99
C ASP A 252 -0.64 -8.64 -9.36
N GLY A 253 -1.96 -8.60 -9.52
CA GLY A 253 -2.67 -8.91 -10.75
C GLY A 253 -3.34 -7.69 -11.36
N THR A 254 -4.64 -7.79 -11.62
CA THR A 254 -5.39 -6.73 -12.32
C THR A 254 -6.04 -5.77 -11.33
N GLY A 255 -5.98 -4.46 -11.61
CA GLY A 255 -6.69 -3.43 -10.86
C GLY A 255 -8.21 -3.61 -10.93
N LEU A 256 -8.79 -3.49 -12.13
CA LEU A 256 -10.22 -3.70 -12.37
C LEU A 256 -10.48 -4.84 -13.36
N VAL A 257 -11.30 -5.81 -12.97
CA VAL A 257 -11.71 -6.95 -13.80
C VAL A 257 -13.22 -6.91 -14.03
N VAL A 258 -13.67 -7.07 -15.27
CA VAL A 258 -15.10 -7.17 -15.62
C VAL A 258 -15.31 -8.33 -16.59
N THR A 259 -16.04 -9.37 -16.19
CA THR A 259 -16.18 -10.58 -17.02
C THR A 259 -17.57 -11.23 -17.00
N ASP A 260 -17.84 -12.03 -18.03
CA ASP A 260 -19.10 -12.74 -18.31
C ASP A 260 -20.29 -11.86 -18.74
N GLN A 261 -21.07 -12.39 -19.68
CA GLN A 261 -22.08 -11.62 -20.40
C GLN A 261 -23.21 -11.14 -19.47
N GLY A 262 -23.39 -9.81 -19.45
CA GLY A 262 -24.35 -9.10 -18.60
C GLY A 262 -23.78 -8.67 -17.25
N SER A 263 -22.48 -8.85 -17.00
CA SER A 263 -21.77 -8.05 -16.00
C SER A 263 -21.48 -6.66 -16.58
N SER A 264 -21.67 -5.59 -15.80
CA SER A 264 -21.62 -4.22 -16.32
C SER A 264 -21.04 -3.22 -15.31
N VAL A 265 -20.04 -2.44 -15.73
CA VAL A 265 -19.37 -1.46 -14.85
C VAL A 265 -19.26 -0.07 -15.49
N GLU A 266 -19.69 0.97 -14.77
CA GLU A 266 -19.31 2.37 -15.03
C GLU A 266 -18.12 2.75 -14.13
N ILE A 267 -17.06 3.34 -14.70
CA ILE A 267 -16.02 4.04 -13.93
C ILE A 267 -15.92 5.50 -14.35
N ARG A 268 -15.86 6.42 -13.37
CA ARG A 268 -15.69 7.86 -13.63
C ARG A 268 -14.73 8.51 -12.64
N GLY A 269 -13.83 9.38 -13.11
CA GLY A 269 -12.84 10.06 -12.25
C GLY A 269 -11.82 9.13 -11.60
N CYS A 270 -11.82 7.85 -11.98
CA CYS A 270 -11.07 6.80 -11.30
C CYS A 270 -9.59 6.81 -11.70
N LYS A 271 -8.75 6.29 -10.81
CA LYS A 271 -7.31 6.17 -11.01
C LYS A 271 -6.89 4.71 -10.81
N ILE A 272 -6.22 4.13 -11.80
CA ILE A 272 -5.79 2.74 -11.79
C ILE A 272 -4.31 2.68 -12.21
N TRP A 273 -3.41 2.42 -11.26
CA TRP A 273 -1.96 2.53 -11.51
C TRP A 273 -1.09 1.63 -10.63
N ASP A 274 0.15 1.36 -11.03
CA ASP A 274 1.07 0.45 -10.30
C ASP A 274 0.42 -0.92 -9.99
N ASN A 275 -0.43 -1.46 -10.87
CA ASN A 275 -0.88 -2.86 -10.82
C ASN A 275 -0.11 -3.66 -11.89
N PHE A 276 -0.20 -5.00 -11.91
CA PHE A 276 0.30 -5.75 -13.06
C PHE A 276 -0.50 -5.41 -14.32
N LYS A 277 -1.84 -5.49 -14.30
CA LYS A 277 -2.71 -4.98 -15.38
C LYS A 277 -3.64 -3.89 -14.88
N GLY A 278 -3.91 -2.88 -15.70
CA GLY A 278 -4.83 -1.80 -15.33
C GLY A 278 -6.28 -2.29 -15.29
N VAL A 279 -6.88 -2.48 -16.46
CA VAL A 279 -8.27 -2.93 -16.63
C VAL A 279 -8.33 -4.13 -17.56
N TYR A 280 -9.07 -5.18 -17.17
CA TYR A 280 -9.34 -6.37 -17.99
C TYR A 280 -10.84 -6.57 -18.20
N VAL A 281 -11.26 -6.71 -19.45
CA VAL A 281 -12.66 -6.98 -19.85
C VAL A 281 -12.75 -8.27 -20.64
N ARG A 282 -13.60 -9.22 -20.22
CA ARG A 282 -13.85 -10.48 -20.97
C ARG A 282 -15.34 -10.74 -21.14
N ASN A 283 -15.87 -10.52 -22.34
CA ASN A 283 -17.29 -10.69 -22.67
C ASN A 283 -18.23 -9.97 -21.67
N ALA A 284 -17.96 -8.72 -21.32
CA ALA A 284 -18.76 -7.93 -20.39
C ALA A 284 -18.79 -6.43 -20.77
N ASP A 285 -19.68 -5.66 -20.15
CA ASP A 285 -19.88 -4.24 -20.45
C ASP A 285 -18.99 -3.33 -19.58
N LEU A 286 -18.37 -2.33 -20.20
CA LEU A 286 -17.57 -1.30 -19.51
C LEU A 286 -17.83 0.10 -20.10
N ALA A 287 -18.17 1.05 -19.24
CA ALA A 287 -18.20 2.47 -19.55
C ALA A 287 -17.15 3.21 -18.70
N ALA A 288 -15.99 3.49 -19.26
CA ALA A 288 -14.93 4.24 -18.59
C ALA A 288 -14.92 5.69 -19.08
N SER A 289 -15.11 6.64 -18.16
CA SER A 289 -15.07 8.07 -18.48
C SER A 289 -14.12 8.86 -17.57
N ASN A 290 -13.45 9.89 -18.08
CA ASN A 290 -12.67 10.87 -17.28
C ASN A 290 -11.69 10.23 -16.27
N SER A 291 -11.10 9.07 -16.59
CA SER A 291 -10.33 8.23 -15.67
C SER A 291 -8.89 8.03 -16.17
N THR A 292 -7.94 7.69 -15.28
CA THR A 292 -6.52 7.55 -15.62
C THR A 292 -6.02 6.12 -15.35
N ILE A 293 -5.49 5.46 -16.37
CA ILE A 293 -5.03 4.06 -16.34
C ILE A 293 -3.58 4.01 -16.81
N ARG A 294 -2.63 3.98 -15.86
CA ARG A 294 -1.22 4.36 -16.10
C ARG A 294 -0.24 3.55 -15.25
N TYR A 295 1.02 3.43 -15.64
CA TYR A 295 2.07 2.82 -14.80
C TYR A 295 1.77 1.37 -14.36
N ASN A 296 1.01 0.61 -15.15
CA ASN A 296 0.80 -0.81 -14.90
C ASN A 296 1.88 -1.65 -15.60
N ALA A 297 2.31 -2.77 -15.02
CA ALA A 297 3.47 -3.58 -15.46
C ALA A 297 3.18 -4.54 -16.64
N SER A 298 2.04 -4.35 -17.30
CA SER A 298 1.57 -5.04 -18.50
C SER A 298 0.63 -4.04 -19.22
N ASN A 299 -0.52 -4.49 -19.73
CA ASN A 299 -1.43 -3.67 -20.50
C ASN A 299 -2.22 -2.69 -19.62
N GLY A 300 -2.41 -1.46 -20.13
CA GLY A 300 -3.29 -0.47 -19.51
C GLY A 300 -4.74 -0.96 -19.52
N VAL A 301 -5.27 -1.25 -20.71
CA VAL A 301 -6.61 -1.80 -20.91
C VAL A 301 -6.54 -3.01 -21.83
N GLU A 302 -7.07 -4.15 -21.40
CA GLU A 302 -7.08 -5.40 -22.15
C GLU A 302 -8.51 -5.90 -22.33
N ILE A 303 -8.92 -6.14 -23.58
CA ILE A 303 -10.31 -6.43 -23.95
C ILE A 303 -10.34 -7.71 -24.80
N ASN A 304 -11.10 -8.69 -24.33
CA ASN A 304 -11.37 -9.95 -25.01
C ASN A 304 -12.88 -10.12 -25.21
N VAL A 305 -13.34 -10.10 -26.46
CA VAL A 305 -14.76 -10.24 -26.78
C VAL A 305 -14.93 -11.24 -27.92
N THR A 306 -15.70 -12.30 -27.70
CA THR A 306 -15.98 -13.33 -28.72
C THR A 306 -17.14 -12.96 -29.63
N ASP A 307 -18.05 -12.10 -29.17
CA ASP A 307 -19.18 -11.59 -29.95
C ASP A 307 -19.48 -10.14 -29.53
N PRO A 308 -19.14 -9.12 -30.36
CA PRO A 308 -19.35 -7.72 -30.04
C PRO A 308 -20.80 -7.27 -30.14
N SER A 309 -21.72 -8.09 -30.65
CA SER A 309 -23.16 -7.77 -30.63
C SER A 309 -23.80 -7.95 -29.25
N LEU A 310 -23.09 -8.60 -28.33
CA LEU A 310 -23.58 -9.02 -27.02
C LEU A 310 -23.09 -8.16 -25.84
N VAL A 311 -22.21 -7.19 -26.09
CA VAL A 311 -21.54 -6.35 -25.07
C VAL A 311 -21.25 -4.94 -25.59
N SER A 312 -21.02 -3.98 -24.70
CA SER A 312 -20.59 -2.63 -25.04
C SER A 312 -19.38 -2.19 -24.21
N VAL A 313 -18.30 -1.79 -24.88
CA VAL A 313 -17.11 -1.21 -24.24
C VAL A 313 -16.87 0.20 -24.79
N THR A 314 -16.90 1.18 -23.91
CA THR A 314 -16.72 2.61 -24.24
C THR A 314 -15.67 3.23 -23.31
N ILE A 315 -14.69 3.91 -23.90
CA ILE A 315 -13.57 4.55 -23.21
C ILE A 315 -13.54 6.02 -23.68
N ASP A 316 -13.93 6.93 -22.79
CA ASP A 316 -14.16 8.35 -23.10
C ASP A 316 -13.36 9.28 -22.18
N SER A 317 -12.75 10.33 -22.73
CA SER A 317 -12.11 11.39 -21.90
C SER A 317 -11.03 10.85 -20.93
N CYS A 318 -10.48 9.66 -21.18
CA CYS A 318 -9.55 8.96 -20.29
C CYS A 318 -8.08 9.23 -20.64
N VAL A 319 -7.16 8.94 -19.70
CA VAL A 319 -5.71 8.96 -19.94
C VAL A 319 -5.15 7.54 -19.79
N VAL A 320 -4.69 6.95 -20.89
CA VAL A 320 -4.13 5.58 -20.93
C VAL A 320 -2.68 5.65 -21.41
N ALA A 321 -1.76 5.80 -20.45
CA ALA A 321 -0.40 6.24 -20.73
C ALA A 321 0.64 5.72 -19.72
N ASN A 322 1.88 5.51 -20.16
CA ASN A 322 2.98 5.00 -19.33
C ASN A 322 2.73 3.58 -18.78
N ASN A 323 2.01 2.71 -19.48
CA ASN A 323 1.93 1.28 -19.13
C ASN A 323 3.09 0.52 -19.81
N GLU A 324 3.63 -0.52 -19.15
CA GLU A 324 4.88 -1.17 -19.58
C GLU A 324 4.71 -2.02 -20.85
N GLU A 325 3.52 -2.57 -21.10
CA GLU A 325 3.16 -3.16 -22.41
C GLU A 325 2.25 -2.20 -23.21
N ASN A 326 1.07 -2.63 -23.67
CA ASN A 326 0.24 -1.85 -24.58
C ASN A 326 -0.67 -0.87 -23.82
N GLY A 327 -1.05 0.24 -24.46
CA GLY A 327 -2.12 1.11 -23.98
C GLY A 327 -3.45 0.36 -23.99
N PHE A 328 -3.81 -0.15 -25.17
CA PHE A 328 -4.94 -1.05 -25.39
C PHE A 328 -4.48 -2.36 -26.04
N LEU A 329 -4.88 -3.51 -25.50
CA LEU A 329 -4.72 -4.82 -26.12
C LEU A 329 -6.11 -5.40 -26.44
N LEU A 330 -6.40 -5.55 -27.74
CA LEU A 330 -7.68 -6.00 -28.28
C LEU A 330 -7.54 -7.41 -28.87
N THR A 331 -8.44 -8.32 -28.50
CA THR A 331 -8.32 -9.75 -28.82
C THR A 331 -9.68 -10.37 -29.19
N ASN A 332 -9.66 -11.43 -30.00
CA ASN A 332 -10.86 -11.98 -30.67
C ASN A 332 -11.56 -10.91 -31.53
N SER A 333 -12.81 -10.56 -31.24
CA SER A 333 -13.66 -9.60 -31.96
C SER A 333 -13.95 -8.34 -31.11
N ALA A 334 -12.97 -7.91 -30.31
CA ALA A 334 -13.08 -6.75 -29.44
C ALA A 334 -13.11 -5.42 -30.22
N CYS A 335 -14.31 -4.87 -30.45
CA CYS A 335 -14.53 -3.54 -31.02
C CYS A 335 -15.03 -2.54 -29.95
N PRO A 336 -14.14 -1.92 -29.17
CA PRO A 336 -14.49 -0.81 -28.27
C PRO A 336 -14.60 0.53 -29.01
N SER A 337 -15.38 1.44 -28.44
CA SER A 337 -15.39 2.87 -28.80
C SER A 337 -14.37 3.60 -27.93
N ILE A 338 -13.32 4.19 -28.51
CA ILE A 338 -12.24 4.90 -27.80
C ILE A 338 -12.19 6.34 -28.31
N HIS A 339 -12.66 7.31 -27.53
CA HIS A 339 -12.79 8.70 -27.99
C HIS A 339 -12.35 9.71 -26.93
N ARG A 340 -11.86 10.89 -27.36
CA ARG A 340 -11.45 11.98 -26.47
C ARG A 340 -10.41 11.55 -25.41
N CYS A 341 -9.67 10.48 -25.65
CA CYS A 341 -8.65 9.98 -24.73
C CYS A 341 -7.28 10.63 -25.00
N SER A 342 -6.39 10.54 -24.02
CA SER A 342 -4.94 10.80 -24.17
C SER A 342 -4.19 9.48 -24.07
N ILE A 343 -3.59 9.03 -25.16
CA ILE A 343 -2.98 7.71 -25.32
C ILE A 343 -1.52 7.90 -25.75
N PHE A 344 -0.55 7.73 -24.85
CA PHE A 344 0.85 8.05 -25.16
C PHE A 344 1.83 7.28 -24.26
N SER A 345 3.07 7.11 -24.72
CA SER A 345 4.18 6.56 -23.92
C SER A 345 3.91 5.19 -23.25
N ASN A 346 3.02 4.37 -23.83
CA ASN A 346 2.91 2.96 -23.47
C ASN A 346 3.97 2.16 -24.24
N GLY A 347 4.53 1.10 -23.63
CA GLY A 347 5.33 0.12 -24.35
C GLY A 347 6.77 0.52 -24.69
N LEU A 348 7.26 1.66 -24.17
CA LEU A 348 8.54 2.28 -24.55
C LEU A 348 9.74 1.33 -24.43
N ASP A 349 9.80 0.52 -23.37
CA ASP A 349 10.91 -0.39 -23.09
C ASP A 349 10.65 -1.84 -23.57
N THR A 350 9.44 -2.15 -24.05
CA THR A 350 9.00 -3.50 -24.43
C THR A 350 8.70 -3.68 -25.92
N ASN A 351 8.63 -2.59 -26.69
CA ASN A 351 8.02 -2.53 -28.03
C ASN A 351 6.52 -2.83 -27.99
N GLY A 352 5.83 -2.33 -26.96
CA GLY A 352 4.38 -2.27 -26.88
C GLY A 352 3.80 -1.12 -27.71
N TYR A 353 2.48 -1.15 -27.91
CA TYR A 353 1.76 -0.23 -28.81
C TYR A 353 0.75 0.63 -28.03
N ALA A 354 0.35 1.77 -28.59
CA ALA A 354 -0.77 2.56 -28.09
C ALA A 354 -2.09 1.76 -28.21
N VAL A 355 -2.32 1.10 -29.36
CA VAL A 355 -3.41 0.13 -29.58
C VAL A 355 -2.86 -1.08 -30.34
N LYS A 356 -3.10 -2.30 -29.83
CA LYS A 356 -2.68 -3.55 -30.46
C LYS A 356 -3.85 -4.51 -30.67
N LEU A 357 -4.05 -4.96 -31.90
CA LEU A 357 -4.92 -6.09 -32.22
C LEU A 357 -4.06 -7.36 -32.20
N SER A 358 -4.41 -8.35 -31.38
CA SER A 358 -3.62 -9.58 -31.19
C SER A 358 -4.52 -10.80 -31.13
N SER A 359 -4.20 -11.85 -31.90
CA SER A 359 -5.11 -13.00 -32.10
C SER A 359 -6.53 -12.53 -32.45
N TYR A 360 -6.62 -11.53 -33.33
CA TYR A 360 -7.84 -10.80 -33.64
C TYR A 360 -8.55 -11.41 -34.85
N ASN A 361 -9.86 -11.63 -34.75
CA ASN A 361 -10.70 -12.26 -35.76
C ASN A 361 -12.02 -11.50 -36.04
N GLY A 362 -12.21 -10.32 -35.43
CA GLY A 362 -13.25 -9.37 -35.83
C GLY A 362 -12.99 -8.74 -37.21
N THR A 363 -14.04 -8.22 -37.83
CA THR A 363 -13.99 -7.55 -39.15
C THR A 363 -14.46 -6.09 -39.12
N GLU A 364 -15.02 -5.64 -38.01
CA GLU A 364 -15.39 -4.23 -37.81
C GLU A 364 -14.15 -3.44 -37.35
N ASP A 365 -13.92 -2.29 -37.97
CA ASP A 365 -12.80 -1.40 -37.64
C ASP A 365 -12.97 -0.77 -36.24
N ILE A 366 -11.85 -0.55 -35.55
CA ILE A 366 -11.83 0.00 -34.20
C ILE A 366 -11.94 1.51 -34.26
N HIS A 367 -13.00 2.06 -33.67
CA HIS A 367 -13.21 3.50 -33.56
C HIS A 367 -12.31 4.11 -32.48
N ALA A 368 -11.18 4.67 -32.90
CA ALA A 368 -10.16 5.31 -32.07
C ALA A 368 -9.89 6.77 -32.50
N GLU A 369 -10.84 7.41 -33.18
CA GLU A 369 -10.72 8.77 -33.65
C GLU A 369 -10.95 9.80 -32.53
N ASN A 370 -10.61 11.08 -32.80
CA ASN A 370 -10.70 12.18 -31.83
C ASN A 370 -9.93 11.92 -30.52
N ASN A 371 -8.78 11.22 -30.60
CA ASN A 371 -7.86 10.98 -29.50
C ASN A 371 -6.57 11.80 -29.63
N PHE A 372 -5.93 12.11 -28.51
CA PHE A 372 -4.60 12.75 -28.43
C PHE A 372 -3.52 11.68 -28.24
N TRP A 373 -2.64 11.51 -29.21
CA TRP A 373 -1.64 10.42 -29.25
C TRP A 373 -0.26 10.79 -28.67
N GLY A 374 -0.17 11.94 -27.99
CA GLY A 374 1.09 12.48 -27.47
C GLY A 374 1.61 13.68 -28.26
N LEU A 375 2.80 14.17 -27.86
CA LEU A 375 3.53 15.20 -28.61
C LEU A 375 4.49 14.48 -29.57
N LEU A 376 4.05 14.33 -30.82
CA LEU A 376 4.76 13.64 -31.89
C LEU A 376 5.35 14.65 -32.88
N GLU A 377 6.47 14.33 -33.53
CA GLU A 377 7.13 15.26 -34.46
C GLU A 377 6.41 15.27 -35.81
N ASN A 378 5.97 14.10 -36.29
CA ASN A 378 5.28 13.91 -37.55
C ASN A 378 4.04 13.01 -37.34
N PRO A 379 2.93 13.51 -36.78
CA PRO A 379 1.78 12.69 -36.40
C PRO A 379 1.24 11.74 -37.49
N GLU A 380 1.32 12.14 -38.76
CA GLU A 380 0.93 11.34 -39.94
C GLU A 380 1.73 10.03 -40.10
N THR A 381 2.97 9.97 -39.61
CA THR A 381 3.81 8.76 -39.58
C THR A 381 3.90 8.16 -38.19
N ASP A 382 3.89 9.00 -37.16
CA ASP A 382 4.22 8.61 -35.80
C ASP A 382 3.02 7.94 -35.09
N ILE A 383 1.79 8.35 -35.39
CA ILE A 383 0.57 7.70 -34.85
C ILE A 383 0.44 6.26 -35.35
N PRO A 384 0.40 5.97 -36.68
CA PRO A 384 0.28 4.59 -37.15
C PRO A 384 1.44 3.70 -36.70
N ALA A 385 2.65 4.24 -36.54
CA ALA A 385 3.78 3.48 -35.97
C ALA A 385 3.61 3.08 -34.48
N THR A 386 2.62 3.64 -33.78
CA THR A 386 2.21 3.21 -32.41
C THR A 386 0.97 2.33 -32.40
N ILE A 387 0.44 1.93 -33.56
CA ILE A 387 -0.69 1.02 -33.72
C ILE A 387 -0.16 -0.32 -34.24
N TYR A 388 -0.85 -1.42 -33.93
CA TYR A 388 -0.62 -2.71 -34.57
C TYR A 388 -1.96 -3.29 -35.04
N ASP A 389 -2.19 -3.27 -36.34
CA ASP A 389 -3.44 -3.71 -36.96
C ASP A 389 -3.23 -4.41 -38.32
N LYS A 390 -4.27 -4.46 -39.15
CA LYS A 390 -4.30 -4.99 -40.52
C LYS A 390 -3.30 -4.36 -41.49
N ALA A 391 -2.76 -3.18 -41.21
CA ALA A 391 -1.65 -2.59 -41.93
C ALA A 391 -0.33 -3.36 -41.69
N ASP A 392 -0.14 -3.89 -40.47
CA ASP A 392 1.05 -4.62 -40.04
C ASP A 392 0.95 -6.13 -40.31
N ASP A 393 -0.24 -6.72 -40.07
CA ASP A 393 -0.53 -8.13 -40.34
C ASP A 393 -1.87 -8.28 -41.09
N ALA A 394 -1.78 -8.67 -42.36
CA ALA A 394 -2.94 -8.91 -43.22
C ALA A 394 -3.83 -10.10 -42.79
N ALA A 395 -3.45 -10.86 -41.76
CA ALA A 395 -4.34 -11.82 -41.09
C ALA A 395 -5.35 -11.15 -40.15
N ILE A 396 -5.10 -9.92 -39.70
CA ILE A 396 -6.02 -9.13 -38.86
C ILE A 396 -7.15 -8.58 -39.75
N GLY A 397 -8.40 -8.77 -39.32
CA GLY A 397 -9.58 -8.42 -40.13
C GLY A 397 -9.90 -6.92 -40.22
N ALA A 398 -9.39 -6.11 -39.29
CA ALA A 398 -9.83 -4.74 -39.02
C ALA A 398 -8.66 -3.74 -38.86
N PHE A 399 -8.89 -2.47 -39.17
CA PHE A 399 -8.02 -1.33 -38.89
C PHE A 399 -8.39 -0.63 -37.58
N VAL A 400 -7.49 0.20 -37.05
CA VAL A 400 -7.74 1.19 -36.01
C VAL A 400 -7.90 2.56 -36.66
N VAL A 401 -9.12 3.08 -36.67
CA VAL A 401 -9.43 4.41 -37.22
C VAL A 401 -8.97 5.47 -36.21
N TYR A 402 -7.81 6.08 -36.44
CA TYR A 402 -7.27 7.13 -35.57
C TYR A 402 -7.53 8.57 -36.06
N GLU A 403 -7.98 8.74 -37.31
CA GLU A 403 -8.26 10.04 -37.91
C GLU A 403 -9.72 10.51 -37.70
N PRO A 404 -9.97 11.80 -37.40
CA PRO A 404 -8.99 12.84 -37.10
C PRO A 404 -8.45 12.71 -35.67
N TRP A 405 -7.15 12.96 -35.45
CA TRP A 405 -6.58 13.04 -34.11
C TRP A 405 -6.70 14.45 -33.51
N LEU A 406 -6.51 14.56 -32.20
CA LEU A 406 -6.43 15.82 -31.47
C LEU A 406 -4.99 16.32 -31.40
N THR A 407 -4.79 17.63 -31.57
CA THR A 407 -3.49 18.29 -31.45
C THR A 407 -3.12 18.72 -30.02
N SER A 408 -4.01 18.49 -29.05
CA SER A 408 -3.79 18.77 -27.63
C SER A 408 -4.60 17.84 -26.73
N PRO A 409 -4.21 17.62 -25.46
CA PRO A 409 -4.95 16.80 -24.53
C PRO A 409 -6.39 17.32 -24.30
N PRO A 410 -7.44 16.51 -24.54
CA PRO A 410 -8.83 16.90 -24.32
C PRO A 410 -9.21 17.06 -22.83
N VAL A 411 -8.43 16.45 -21.94
CA VAL A 411 -8.52 16.61 -20.49
C VAL A 411 -7.15 17.01 -19.92
N SER A 412 -7.15 17.73 -18.79
CA SER A 412 -5.89 18.04 -18.09
C SER A 412 -5.21 16.74 -17.65
N LEU A 413 -3.97 16.51 -18.09
CA LEU A 413 -3.21 15.26 -17.94
C LEU A 413 -2.90 14.83 -16.49
N GLY A 414 -3.40 15.56 -15.48
CA GLY A 414 -3.35 15.13 -14.09
C GLY A 414 -1.93 14.99 -13.56
N LEU A 415 -1.05 15.96 -13.82
CA LEU A 415 0.37 15.98 -13.41
C LEU A 415 0.61 15.96 -11.87
N GLY A 416 -0.41 15.66 -11.06
CA GLY A 416 -0.27 15.38 -9.63
C GLY A 416 0.40 14.04 -9.31
N LEU A 417 0.82 13.26 -10.31
CA LEU A 417 1.66 12.07 -10.15
C LEU A 417 3.17 12.37 -10.34
N ASN A 418 3.59 13.61 -10.06
CA ASN A 418 5.00 14.05 -10.03
C ASN A 418 5.81 13.43 -8.86
N GLY A 419 5.84 12.10 -8.79
CA GLY A 419 6.52 11.34 -7.73
C GLY A 419 7.02 9.95 -8.13
N ARG A 420 6.61 9.41 -9.29
CA ARG A 420 7.17 8.19 -9.88
C ARG A 420 7.46 8.38 -11.38
N VAL A 421 8.73 8.65 -11.66
CA VAL A 421 9.42 7.97 -12.76
C VAL A 421 9.76 6.58 -12.25
N ARG A 422 9.50 5.53 -13.04
CA ARG A 422 10.18 4.24 -12.90
C ARG A 422 11.50 4.37 -13.67
#